data_AF-A0A2V8CB91-F1
#
_entry.id   AF-A0A2V8CB91-F1
#
_cell.length_a   1.000
_cell.length_b   1.000
_cell.length_c   1.000
_cell.angle_alpha   90.00
_cell.angle_beta   90.00
_cell.angle_gamma   90.00
#
_symmetry.space_group_name_H-M   'P 1'
#
loop_
_entity.id
_entity.type
_entity.pdbx_description
1 polymer ?
#
loop_
_entity_poly.entity_id
_entity_poly.type
_entity_poly.pdbx_seq_one_letter_code
_entity_poly.pdbx_strand_id
1 'polypeptide(L)'
;MKFNRSASVVGFAVAILVSCPVAAQTGDIKVLCSTGFKTVMEDLAPQFERATQQKVAVRYGLAAVLKQHIEAGEIFDLAILTPAAIDDLIKDRRVAADSRTILARSGLGIVIRAGAHKPDITTSEAFKRSLLAAKSIAYAKEGASGVAFAALIQRLGIADDLKAKSKLTATGEEVGEAVVRGEAELGVLPVSEILPIRGAELLGTFPADTQSYIVMVAAIDARAKASSAARDLIAFLTAPNALPVIRAKGMEPAASGFSRESVKGGANPEALFTDKNAKLNTNKQAALHIMKELLQCNHWDEADKWLTARYIQHNPNVASGRDAVVKFFGSRPKTPTCDKLTTPVVAVLADGDLVTVVIAREYKDSKDPSKTYTSTWFDMWRFADGKADEHWDPATKP
;
A
#
# COMPACT_ATOMS: atom_id res chain seq x y z
N MET A 1 84.61 -31.02 -12.65
CA MET A 1 83.44 -31.26 -11.79
C MET A 1 82.18 -31.01 -12.60
N LYS A 2 81.38 -32.06 -12.81
CA LYS A 2 80.19 -32.09 -13.66
C LYS A 2 78.95 -31.75 -12.80
N PHE A 3 78.14 -30.81 -13.24
CA PHE A 3 76.83 -30.52 -12.64
C PHE A 3 75.80 -31.57 -13.10
N ASN A 4 75.11 -32.17 -12.13
CA ASN A 4 74.18 -33.28 -12.32
C ASN A 4 72.79 -32.75 -12.73
N ARG A 5 72.18 -33.40 -13.72
CA ARG A 5 70.84 -33.10 -14.25
C ARG A 5 69.78 -33.80 -13.39
N SER A 6 68.80 -33.04 -12.88
CA SER A 6 67.60 -33.59 -12.23
C SER A 6 66.54 -33.95 -13.27
N ALA A 7 66.01 -35.17 -13.17
CA ALA A 7 65.02 -35.76 -14.06
C ALA A 7 63.57 -35.40 -13.66
N SER A 8 62.72 -35.36 -14.67
CA SER A 8 61.29 -35.02 -14.67
C SER A 8 60.41 -36.01 -13.91
N VAL A 9 59.32 -35.52 -13.32
CA VAL A 9 58.06 -36.28 -13.14
C VAL A 9 56.90 -35.35 -13.50
N VAL A 10 56.21 -35.66 -14.60
CA VAL A 10 54.97 -35.01 -15.04
C VAL A 10 53.80 -35.76 -14.42
N GLY A 11 53.08 -35.13 -13.49
CA GLY A 11 51.83 -35.65 -12.94
C GLY A 11 50.63 -35.14 -13.73
N PHE A 12 49.92 -36.01 -14.43
CA PHE A 12 48.63 -35.71 -15.06
C PHE A 12 47.53 -35.73 -14.00
N ALA A 13 47.01 -34.56 -13.63
CA ALA A 13 45.82 -34.45 -12.80
C ALA A 13 44.57 -34.55 -13.68
N VAL A 14 43.83 -35.66 -13.55
CA VAL A 14 42.50 -35.81 -14.16
C VAL A 14 41.51 -35.01 -13.32
N ALA A 15 41.07 -33.86 -13.84
CA ALA A 15 39.99 -33.09 -13.24
C ALA A 15 38.65 -33.77 -13.51
N ILE A 16 38.08 -34.41 -12.48
CA ILE A 16 36.70 -34.89 -12.50
C ILE A 16 35.80 -33.65 -12.42
N LEU A 17 35.27 -33.22 -13.57
CA LEU A 17 34.17 -32.26 -13.65
C LEU A 17 32.91 -32.92 -13.08
N VAL A 18 32.57 -32.56 -11.84
CA VAL A 18 31.27 -32.86 -11.26
C VAL A 18 30.24 -31.98 -11.97
N SER A 19 29.62 -32.53 -13.01
CA SER A 19 28.46 -31.91 -13.65
C SER A 19 27.29 -31.95 -12.67
N CYS A 20 26.94 -30.81 -12.06
CA CYS A 20 25.66 -30.67 -11.38
C CYS A 20 24.54 -30.99 -12.39
N PRO A 21 23.58 -31.86 -12.06
CA PRO A 21 22.43 -32.08 -12.92
C PRO A 21 21.63 -30.77 -12.97
N VAL A 22 21.57 -30.16 -14.16
CA VAL A 22 20.58 -29.13 -14.47
C VAL A 22 19.23 -29.83 -14.37
N ALA A 23 18.45 -29.49 -13.34
CA ALA A 23 17.08 -29.98 -13.22
C ALA A 23 16.33 -29.64 -14.52
N ALA A 24 15.73 -30.67 -15.14
CA ALA A 24 14.95 -30.53 -16.35
C ALA A 24 13.89 -29.43 -16.18
N GLN A 25 13.79 -28.55 -17.18
CA GLN A 25 12.82 -27.47 -17.21
C GLN A 25 11.41 -28.02 -17.01
N THR A 26 10.82 -27.69 -15.86
CA THR A 26 9.38 -27.76 -15.64
C THR A 26 8.70 -26.86 -16.66
N GLY A 27 7.61 -27.32 -17.28
CA GLY A 27 6.94 -26.63 -18.40
C GLY A 27 6.52 -25.19 -18.11
N ASP A 28 6.14 -24.47 -19.17
CA ASP A 28 5.84 -23.04 -19.16
C ASP A 28 4.96 -22.59 -17.98
N ILE A 29 5.36 -21.49 -17.32
CA ILE A 29 4.58 -20.84 -16.27
C ILE A 29 3.33 -20.23 -16.91
N LYS A 30 2.15 -20.75 -16.57
CA LYS A 30 0.88 -20.26 -17.09
C LYS A 30 0.37 -19.09 -16.25
N VAL A 31 0.29 -17.91 -16.88
CA VAL A 31 -0.11 -16.67 -16.21
C VAL A 31 -1.46 -16.18 -16.74
N LEU A 32 -2.43 -16.00 -15.85
CA LEU A 32 -3.68 -15.28 -16.15
C LEU A 32 -3.51 -13.82 -15.73
N CYS A 33 -3.38 -12.90 -16.67
CA CYS A 33 -3.00 -11.51 -16.40
C CYS A 33 -4.10 -10.52 -16.80
N SER A 34 -4.52 -9.68 -15.85
CA SER A 34 -5.48 -8.61 -16.14
C SER A 34 -4.90 -7.57 -17.12
N THR A 35 -5.76 -7.01 -17.98
CA THR A 35 -5.38 -6.02 -19.01
C THR A 35 -4.56 -4.86 -18.45
N GLY A 36 -4.89 -4.39 -17.25
CA GLY A 36 -4.20 -3.28 -16.61
C GLY A 36 -2.70 -3.51 -16.36
N PHE A 37 -2.24 -4.77 -16.31
CA PHE A 37 -0.81 -5.14 -16.12
C PHE A 37 -0.15 -5.70 -17.40
N LYS A 38 -0.87 -5.74 -18.52
CA LYS A 38 -0.44 -6.37 -19.79
C LYS A 38 0.90 -5.83 -20.28
N THR A 39 1.03 -4.51 -20.43
CA THR A 39 2.23 -3.88 -21.00
C THR A 39 3.47 -4.04 -20.13
N VAL A 40 3.30 -4.27 -18.81
CA VAL A 40 4.42 -4.61 -17.92
C VAL A 40 4.85 -6.05 -18.15
N MET A 41 3.90 -6.99 -18.26
CA MET A 41 4.23 -8.39 -18.55
C MET A 41 4.89 -8.56 -19.92
N GLU A 42 4.46 -7.82 -20.94
CA GLU A 42 5.08 -7.83 -22.27
C GLU A 42 6.56 -7.40 -22.24
N ASP A 43 6.94 -6.47 -21.36
CA ASP A 43 8.33 -6.03 -21.22
C ASP A 43 9.15 -6.90 -20.25
N LEU A 44 8.56 -7.34 -19.14
CA LEU A 44 9.27 -8.02 -18.05
C LEU A 44 9.33 -9.54 -18.20
N ALA A 45 8.31 -10.18 -18.78
CA ALA A 45 8.34 -11.63 -18.97
C ALA A 45 9.55 -12.05 -19.84
N PRO A 46 9.84 -11.44 -21.01
CA PRO A 46 11.03 -11.79 -21.80
C PRO A 46 12.36 -11.54 -21.08
N GLN A 47 12.40 -10.63 -20.10
CA GLN A 47 13.60 -10.42 -19.28
C GLN A 47 13.75 -11.53 -18.24
N PHE A 48 12.66 -11.92 -17.59
CA PHE A 48 12.62 -13.06 -16.70
C PHE A 48 13.02 -14.36 -17.42
N GLU A 49 12.48 -14.61 -18.62
CA GLU A 49 12.81 -15.80 -19.41
C GLU A 49 14.30 -15.86 -19.74
N ARG A 50 14.92 -14.72 -20.12
CA ARG A 50 16.35 -14.66 -20.40
C ARG A 50 17.19 -14.93 -19.14
N ALA A 51 16.78 -14.41 -18.00
CA ALA A 51 17.50 -14.56 -16.74
C ALA A 51 17.42 -15.97 -16.15
N THR A 52 16.29 -16.65 -16.31
CA THR A 52 16.00 -17.93 -15.62
C THR A 52 15.92 -19.13 -16.55
N GLN A 53 15.83 -18.90 -17.86
CA GLN A 53 15.50 -19.91 -18.87
C GLN A 53 14.11 -20.56 -18.68
N GLN A 54 13.26 -20.02 -17.80
CA GLN A 54 11.88 -20.46 -17.61
C GLN A 54 10.96 -19.72 -18.56
N LYS A 55 10.07 -20.43 -19.26
CA LYS A 55 9.10 -19.84 -20.19
C LYS A 55 7.85 -19.37 -19.47
N VAL A 56 7.27 -18.26 -19.96
CA VAL A 56 6.06 -17.65 -19.40
C VAL A 56 4.99 -17.55 -20.48
N ALA A 57 3.92 -18.32 -20.34
CA ALA A 57 2.77 -18.28 -21.23
C ALA A 57 1.67 -17.43 -20.59
N VAL A 58 1.38 -16.26 -21.19
CA VAL A 58 0.43 -15.30 -20.61
C VAL A 58 -0.88 -15.28 -21.39
N ARG A 59 -2.00 -15.41 -20.68
CA ARG A 59 -3.35 -15.12 -21.18
C ARG A 59 -3.86 -13.83 -20.57
N TYR A 60 -4.20 -12.87 -21.43
CA TYR A 60 -4.74 -11.58 -21.00
C TYR A 60 -6.27 -11.56 -20.99
N GLY A 61 -6.87 -10.80 -20.09
CA GLY A 61 -8.31 -10.61 -20.05
C GLY A 61 -8.78 -9.67 -18.94
N LEU A 62 -10.09 -9.40 -18.89
CA LEU A 62 -10.68 -8.69 -17.76
C LEU A 62 -10.55 -9.53 -16.49
N ALA A 63 -10.22 -8.90 -15.36
CA ALA A 63 -9.99 -9.63 -14.10
C ALA A 63 -11.20 -10.49 -13.67
N ALA A 64 -12.42 -10.01 -13.89
CA ALA A 64 -13.64 -10.75 -13.61
C ALA A 64 -13.81 -11.99 -14.50
N VAL A 65 -13.49 -11.87 -15.79
CA VAL A 65 -13.55 -13.00 -16.75
C VAL A 65 -12.47 -14.03 -16.43
N LEU A 66 -11.24 -13.59 -16.12
CA LEU A 66 -10.17 -14.49 -15.70
C LEU A 66 -10.51 -15.21 -14.38
N LYS A 67 -11.17 -14.52 -13.43
CA LYS A 67 -11.69 -15.16 -12.20
C LYS A 67 -12.70 -16.26 -12.52
N GLN A 68 -13.65 -16.01 -13.42
CA GLN A 68 -14.62 -17.03 -13.85
C GLN A 68 -13.96 -18.27 -14.46
N HIS A 69 -12.89 -18.08 -15.24
CA HIS A 69 -12.09 -19.19 -15.77
C HIS A 69 -11.42 -20.02 -14.66
N ILE A 70 -10.85 -19.35 -13.66
CA ILE A 70 -10.27 -20.02 -12.47
C ILE A 70 -11.36 -20.78 -11.69
N GLU A 71 -12.54 -20.19 -11.55
CA GLU A 71 -13.69 -20.82 -10.90
C GLU A 71 -14.20 -22.04 -11.65
N ALA A 72 -14.17 -21.99 -12.98
CA ALA A 72 -14.47 -23.11 -13.87
C ALA A 72 -13.38 -24.20 -13.88
N GLY A 73 -12.26 -23.98 -13.18
CA GLY A 73 -11.21 -24.99 -13.00
C GLY A 73 -10.07 -24.93 -14.01
N GLU A 74 -9.91 -23.82 -14.75
CA GLU A 74 -8.74 -23.59 -15.61
C GLU A 74 -7.44 -23.82 -14.81
N ILE A 75 -6.46 -24.46 -15.45
CA ILE A 75 -5.15 -24.74 -14.84
C ILE A 75 -4.22 -23.58 -15.15
N PHE A 76 -3.67 -22.98 -14.10
CA PHE A 76 -2.72 -21.87 -14.18
C PHE A 76 -1.68 -22.01 -13.07
N ASP A 77 -0.62 -21.22 -13.13
CA ASP A 77 0.41 -21.17 -12.08
C ASP A 77 0.35 -19.83 -11.34
N LEU A 78 0.06 -18.73 -12.05
CA LEU A 78 0.01 -17.38 -11.49
C LEU A 78 -1.20 -16.62 -12.04
N ALA A 79 -1.94 -15.92 -11.17
CA ALA A 79 -2.99 -14.99 -11.55
C ALA A 79 -2.62 -13.57 -11.11
N ILE A 80 -2.78 -12.59 -12.00
CA ILE A 80 -2.59 -11.16 -11.73
C ILE A 80 -3.92 -10.44 -11.93
N LEU A 81 -4.71 -10.31 -10.87
CA LEU A 81 -6.09 -9.81 -10.90
C LEU A 81 -6.27 -8.60 -9.94
N THR A 82 -7.52 -8.20 -9.69
CA THR A 82 -7.85 -7.20 -8.67
C THR A 82 -7.79 -7.79 -7.26
N PRO A 83 -7.62 -6.97 -6.20
CA PRO A 83 -7.64 -7.44 -4.82
C PRO A 83 -8.90 -8.25 -4.49
N ALA A 84 -10.09 -7.75 -4.85
CA ALA A 84 -11.34 -8.44 -4.58
C ALA A 84 -11.41 -9.82 -5.26
N ALA A 85 -10.95 -9.92 -6.52
CA ALA A 85 -10.93 -11.19 -7.24
C ALA A 85 -9.99 -12.20 -6.58
N ILE A 86 -8.78 -11.78 -6.19
CA ILE A 86 -7.83 -12.63 -5.48
C ILE A 86 -8.35 -13.02 -4.10
N ASP A 87 -8.93 -12.08 -3.36
CA ASP A 87 -9.45 -12.32 -2.01
C ASP A 87 -10.59 -13.34 -2.01
N ASP A 88 -11.48 -13.30 -3.02
CA ASP A 88 -12.51 -14.32 -3.20
C ASP A 88 -11.92 -15.69 -3.57
N LEU A 89 -10.94 -15.73 -4.48
CA LEU A 89 -10.26 -16.98 -4.84
C LEU A 89 -9.49 -17.59 -3.66
N ILE A 90 -8.98 -16.77 -2.72
CA ILE A 90 -8.37 -17.23 -1.46
C ILE A 90 -9.43 -17.86 -0.56
N LYS A 91 -10.59 -17.20 -0.38
CA LYS A 91 -11.70 -17.75 0.42
C LYS A 91 -12.15 -19.12 -0.11
N ASP A 92 -12.18 -19.25 -1.43
CA ASP A 92 -12.54 -20.50 -2.13
C ASP A 92 -11.39 -21.52 -2.20
N ARG A 93 -10.22 -21.19 -1.61
CA ARG A 93 -9.00 -22.02 -1.60
C ARG A 93 -8.48 -22.39 -2.99
N ARG A 94 -8.77 -21.57 -4.00
CA ARG A 94 -8.29 -21.74 -5.39
C ARG A 94 -6.91 -21.17 -5.61
N VAL A 95 -6.52 -20.16 -4.82
CA VAL A 95 -5.15 -19.61 -4.80
C VAL A 95 -4.57 -19.67 -3.38
N ALA A 96 -3.26 -19.78 -3.29
CA ALA A 96 -2.54 -19.88 -2.03
C ALA A 96 -2.47 -18.50 -1.32
N ALA A 97 -3.01 -18.40 -0.10
CA ALA A 97 -3.13 -17.13 0.62
C ALA A 97 -1.79 -16.45 0.91
N ASP A 98 -0.75 -17.24 1.18
CA ASP A 98 0.63 -16.79 1.45
C ASP A 98 1.32 -16.19 0.21
N SER A 99 0.81 -16.48 -1.00
CA SER A 99 1.37 -15.97 -2.26
C SER A 99 0.85 -14.60 -2.67
N ARG A 100 -0.20 -14.10 -2.00
CA ARG A 100 -0.88 -12.83 -2.33
C ARG A 100 0.10 -11.65 -2.25
N THR A 101 0.44 -11.09 -3.41
CA THR A 101 1.44 -10.03 -3.53
C THR A 101 0.90 -8.87 -4.36
N ILE A 102 0.88 -7.66 -3.79
CA ILE A 102 0.52 -6.46 -4.56
C ILE A 102 1.71 -6.10 -5.46
N LEU A 103 1.46 -5.95 -6.77
CA LEU A 103 2.50 -5.65 -7.74
C LEU A 103 2.60 -4.15 -8.01
N ALA A 104 1.46 -3.52 -8.32
CA ALA A 104 1.37 -2.12 -8.67
C ALA A 104 -0.07 -1.61 -8.57
N ARG A 105 -0.27 -0.31 -8.77
CA ARG A 105 -1.57 0.29 -9.09
C ARG A 105 -1.46 1.25 -10.26
N SER A 106 -2.52 1.44 -11.03
CA SER A 106 -2.63 2.50 -12.03
C SER A 106 -3.80 3.42 -11.70
N GLY A 107 -3.57 4.74 -11.73
CA GLY A 107 -4.63 5.72 -11.57
C GLY A 107 -5.51 5.78 -12.82
N LEU A 108 -6.75 6.25 -12.66
CA LEU A 108 -7.60 6.59 -13.79
C LEU A 108 -7.21 7.94 -14.38
N GLY A 109 -7.23 7.99 -15.70
CA GLY A 109 -6.96 9.19 -16.48
C GLY A 109 -7.96 9.40 -17.61
N ILE A 110 -7.90 10.60 -18.17
CA ILE A 110 -8.63 10.97 -19.36
C ILE A 110 -7.71 10.82 -20.57
N VAL A 111 -8.15 10.00 -21.53
CA VAL A 111 -7.53 9.90 -22.86
C VAL A 111 -8.27 10.79 -23.83
N ILE A 112 -7.51 11.51 -24.66
CA ILE A 112 -8.00 12.33 -25.77
C ILE A 112 -7.31 11.90 -27.06
N ARG A 113 -7.85 12.29 -28.20
CA ARG A 113 -7.12 12.14 -29.46
C ARG A 113 -5.87 13.03 -29.43
N ALA A 114 -4.75 12.54 -29.96
CA ALA A 114 -3.53 13.33 -30.06
C ALA A 114 -3.79 14.67 -30.79
N GLY A 115 -3.35 15.78 -30.19
CA GLY A 115 -3.55 17.13 -30.74
C GLY A 115 -4.95 17.71 -30.58
N ALA A 116 -5.88 17.03 -29.91
CA ALA A 116 -7.19 17.58 -29.59
C ALA A 116 -7.12 18.70 -28.55
N HIS A 117 -8.22 19.45 -28.40
CA HIS A 117 -8.37 20.42 -27.33
C HIS A 117 -8.19 19.76 -25.96
N LYS A 118 -7.49 20.44 -25.04
CA LYS A 118 -7.16 19.95 -23.71
C LYS A 118 -8.02 20.67 -22.66
N PRO A 119 -9.17 20.12 -22.25
CA PRO A 119 -9.98 20.72 -21.20
C PRO A 119 -9.25 20.66 -19.85
N ASP A 120 -9.53 21.61 -18.96
CA ASP A 120 -8.93 21.65 -17.63
C ASP A 120 -9.55 20.59 -16.72
N ILE A 121 -8.70 19.72 -16.18
CA ILE A 121 -9.07 18.66 -15.23
C ILE A 121 -8.26 18.69 -13.94
N THR A 122 -7.57 19.80 -13.66
CA THR A 122 -6.58 19.90 -12.57
C THR A 122 -7.18 19.93 -11.17
N THR A 123 -8.46 20.32 -11.04
CA THR A 123 -9.22 20.34 -9.79
C THR A 123 -10.53 19.58 -9.95
N SER A 124 -11.14 19.11 -8.86
CA SER A 124 -12.44 18.42 -8.94
C SER A 124 -13.54 19.23 -9.59
N GLU A 125 -13.57 20.54 -9.34
CA GLU A 125 -14.52 21.44 -9.98
C GLU A 125 -14.24 21.58 -11.48
N ALA A 126 -12.97 21.72 -11.89
CA ALA A 126 -12.61 21.76 -13.30
C ALA A 126 -12.91 20.43 -14.00
N PHE A 127 -12.56 19.30 -13.36
CA PHE A 127 -12.84 17.96 -13.84
C PHE A 127 -14.35 17.74 -14.06
N LYS A 128 -15.18 18.06 -13.05
CA LYS A 128 -16.64 17.97 -13.15
C LYS A 128 -17.19 18.83 -14.29
N ARG A 129 -16.74 20.09 -14.41
CA ARG A 129 -17.14 20.97 -15.52
C ARG A 129 -16.73 20.40 -16.87
N SER A 130 -15.53 19.86 -16.99
CA SER A 130 -15.02 19.28 -18.23
C SER A 130 -15.79 18.03 -18.65
N LEU A 131 -16.16 17.15 -17.71
CA LEU A 131 -17.05 16.03 -18.00
C LEU A 131 -18.44 16.51 -18.47
N LEU A 132 -19.01 17.51 -17.81
CA LEU A 132 -20.31 18.07 -18.18
C LEU A 132 -20.26 18.79 -19.54
N ALA A 133 -19.14 19.43 -19.88
CA ALA A 133 -18.97 20.14 -21.15
C ALA A 133 -18.64 19.21 -22.33
N ALA A 134 -18.09 18.02 -22.07
CA ALA A 134 -17.76 17.06 -23.11
C ALA A 134 -18.98 16.69 -23.97
N LYS A 135 -18.75 16.50 -25.27
CA LYS A 135 -19.73 16.06 -26.27
C LYS A 135 -19.99 14.57 -26.15
N SER A 136 -18.95 13.78 -25.88
CA SER A 136 -19.04 12.34 -25.71
C SER A 136 -17.91 11.79 -24.84
N ILE A 137 -18.24 10.81 -24.00
CA ILE A 137 -17.30 10.19 -23.06
C ILE A 137 -17.39 8.67 -23.23
N ALA A 138 -16.30 8.03 -23.66
CA ALA A 138 -16.22 6.58 -23.72
C ALA A 138 -15.64 5.98 -22.44
N TYR A 139 -16.25 4.91 -21.96
CA TYR A 139 -15.69 4.08 -20.89
C TYR A 139 -16.27 2.66 -20.98
N ALA A 140 -15.52 1.67 -20.51
CA ALA A 140 -15.95 0.28 -20.56
C ALA A 140 -17.16 0.06 -19.64
N LYS A 141 -18.16 -0.69 -20.10
CA LYS A 141 -19.33 -1.10 -19.30
C LYS A 141 -18.91 -2.02 -18.17
N GLU A 142 -17.95 -2.89 -18.44
CA GLU A 142 -17.41 -3.88 -17.53
C GLU A 142 -15.93 -3.60 -17.26
N GLY A 143 -15.39 -4.22 -16.19
CA GLY A 143 -14.01 -4.01 -15.76
C GLY A 143 -13.88 -2.92 -14.69
N ALA A 144 -12.75 -2.97 -13.98
CA ALA A 144 -12.57 -2.22 -12.74
C ALA A 144 -12.58 -0.69 -12.95
N SER A 145 -12.02 -0.20 -14.07
CA SER A 145 -11.98 1.22 -14.41
C SER A 145 -13.37 1.78 -14.74
N GLY A 146 -14.13 1.08 -15.57
CA GLY A 146 -15.49 1.45 -15.94
C GLY A 146 -16.44 1.52 -14.75
N VAL A 147 -16.40 0.48 -13.89
CA VAL A 147 -17.17 0.44 -12.64
C VAL A 147 -16.79 1.57 -11.70
N ALA A 148 -15.49 1.85 -11.52
CA ALA A 148 -15.03 2.95 -10.68
C ALA A 148 -15.47 4.32 -11.22
N PHE A 149 -15.42 4.54 -12.54
CA PHE A 149 -15.89 5.78 -13.15
C PHE A 149 -17.41 5.94 -13.02
N ALA A 150 -18.19 4.88 -13.25
CA ALA A 150 -19.65 4.90 -13.07
C ALA A 150 -20.04 5.26 -11.62
N ALA A 151 -19.34 4.69 -10.63
CA ALA A 151 -19.54 5.03 -9.23
C ALA A 151 -19.15 6.49 -8.92
N LEU A 152 -18.07 6.98 -9.53
CA LEU A 152 -17.63 8.37 -9.37
C LEU A 152 -18.68 9.37 -9.88
N ILE A 153 -19.22 9.17 -11.09
CA ILE A 153 -20.20 10.11 -11.67
C ILE A 153 -21.54 10.09 -10.90
N GLN A 154 -21.90 8.96 -10.28
CA GLN A 154 -23.01 8.89 -9.33
C GLN A 154 -22.72 9.71 -8.08
N ARG A 155 -21.53 9.54 -7.47
CA ARG A 155 -21.10 10.29 -6.28
C ARG A 155 -21.05 11.80 -6.52
N LEU A 156 -20.66 12.21 -7.73
CA LEU A 156 -20.59 13.63 -8.13
C LEU A 156 -21.98 14.22 -8.48
N GLY A 157 -23.02 13.39 -8.52
CA GLY A 157 -24.39 13.80 -8.85
C GLY A 157 -24.60 14.21 -10.30
N ILE A 158 -23.80 13.68 -11.24
CA ILE A 158 -23.84 14.04 -12.67
C ILE A 158 -24.17 12.87 -13.59
N ALA A 159 -24.51 11.70 -13.05
CA ALA A 159 -24.74 10.50 -13.85
C ALA A 159 -25.85 10.70 -14.90
N ASP A 160 -26.95 11.38 -14.54
CA ASP A 160 -28.05 11.64 -15.45
C ASP A 160 -27.66 12.61 -16.58
N ASP A 161 -26.90 13.66 -16.26
CA ASP A 161 -26.39 14.62 -17.25
C ASP A 161 -25.42 13.98 -18.26
N LEU A 162 -24.65 12.98 -17.80
CA LEU A 162 -23.68 12.28 -18.63
C LEU A 162 -24.29 11.11 -19.42
N LYS A 163 -25.52 10.68 -19.10
CA LYS A 163 -26.12 9.47 -19.69
C LYS A 163 -26.21 9.53 -21.20
N ALA A 164 -26.70 10.65 -21.75
CA ALA A 164 -26.90 10.82 -23.20
C ALA A 164 -25.59 10.95 -23.99
N LYS A 165 -24.49 11.30 -23.32
CA LYS A 165 -23.14 11.48 -23.92
C LYS A 165 -22.18 10.33 -23.60
N SER A 166 -22.60 9.37 -22.77
CA SER A 166 -21.79 8.21 -22.40
C SER A 166 -21.82 7.16 -23.50
N LYS A 167 -20.64 6.76 -23.99
CA LYS A 167 -20.46 5.65 -24.91
C LYS A 167 -19.86 4.46 -24.16
N LEU A 168 -20.72 3.51 -23.78
CA LEU A 168 -20.29 2.29 -23.12
C LEU A 168 -19.68 1.32 -24.14
N THR A 169 -18.44 0.89 -23.91
CA THR A 169 -17.75 -0.12 -24.72
C THR A 169 -17.68 -1.46 -23.98
N ALA A 170 -17.36 -2.55 -24.68
CA ALA A 170 -17.18 -3.85 -24.01
C ALA A 170 -15.83 -3.94 -23.30
N THR A 171 -14.80 -3.33 -23.86
CA THR A 171 -13.41 -3.39 -23.35
C THR A 171 -12.77 -2.00 -23.23
N GLY A 172 -11.67 -1.92 -22.48
CA GLY A 172 -10.85 -0.70 -22.41
C GLY A 172 -10.16 -0.37 -23.74
N GLU A 173 -9.77 -1.38 -24.52
CA GLU A 173 -9.18 -1.20 -25.85
C GLU A 173 -10.14 -0.42 -26.78
N GLU A 174 -11.41 -0.81 -26.80
CA GLU A 174 -12.46 -0.13 -27.56
C GLU A 174 -12.68 1.34 -27.12
N VAL A 175 -12.41 1.70 -25.86
CA VAL A 175 -12.47 3.10 -25.40
C VAL A 175 -11.40 3.92 -26.12
N GLY A 176 -10.16 3.41 -26.14
CA GLY A 176 -9.04 4.04 -26.82
C GLY A 176 -9.31 4.22 -28.30
N GLU A 177 -9.79 3.16 -28.95
CA GLU A 177 -10.15 3.21 -30.36
C GLU A 177 -11.26 4.21 -30.67
N ALA A 178 -12.32 4.27 -29.84
CA ALA A 178 -13.41 5.22 -30.02
C ALA A 178 -12.91 6.67 -29.99
N VAL A 179 -11.92 6.98 -29.13
CA VAL A 179 -11.28 8.31 -29.05
C VAL A 179 -10.43 8.58 -30.28
N VAL A 180 -9.60 7.61 -30.71
CA VAL A 180 -8.77 7.75 -31.91
C VAL A 180 -9.64 7.94 -33.17
N ARG A 181 -10.76 7.21 -33.28
CA ARG A 181 -11.72 7.35 -34.39
C ARG A 181 -12.62 8.58 -34.26
N GLY A 182 -12.70 9.20 -33.08
CA GLY A 182 -13.45 10.46 -32.83
C GLY A 182 -14.92 10.25 -32.59
N GLU A 183 -15.27 9.02 -32.29
CA GLU A 183 -16.60 8.63 -31.83
C GLU A 183 -16.80 9.07 -30.37
N ALA A 184 -15.70 9.26 -29.63
CA ALA A 184 -15.67 9.82 -28.28
C ALA A 184 -14.69 10.99 -28.20
N GLU A 185 -15.09 12.11 -27.58
CA GLU A 185 -14.20 13.24 -27.31
C GLU A 185 -13.21 12.90 -26.19
N LEU A 186 -13.73 12.33 -25.10
CA LEU A 186 -12.95 11.87 -23.95
C LEU A 186 -13.10 10.36 -23.80
N GLY A 187 -12.05 9.69 -23.33
CA GLY A 187 -12.11 8.31 -22.86
C GLY A 187 -11.61 8.19 -21.43
N VAL A 188 -12.12 7.22 -20.68
CA VAL A 188 -11.68 6.91 -19.31
C VAL A 188 -11.02 5.54 -19.28
N LEU A 189 -9.74 5.53 -18.90
CA LEU A 189 -8.92 4.32 -18.81
C LEU A 189 -7.90 4.43 -17.67
N PRO A 190 -7.37 3.29 -17.17
CA PRO A 190 -6.14 3.30 -16.40
C PRO A 190 -5.00 3.90 -17.23
N VAL A 191 -4.11 4.69 -16.62
CA VAL A 191 -2.97 5.30 -17.34
C VAL A 191 -2.14 4.24 -18.07
N SER A 192 -1.98 3.04 -17.49
CA SER A 192 -1.24 1.95 -18.13
C SER A 192 -1.85 1.42 -19.43
N GLU A 193 -3.16 1.62 -19.62
CA GLU A 193 -3.86 1.29 -20.85
C GLU A 193 -3.91 2.47 -21.82
N ILE A 194 -3.69 3.71 -21.36
CA ILE A 194 -3.67 4.92 -22.20
C ILE A 194 -2.35 5.05 -22.96
N LEU A 195 -1.23 4.95 -22.26
CA LEU A 195 0.11 5.18 -22.81
C LEU A 195 0.46 4.34 -24.07
N PRO A 196 0.03 3.08 -24.24
CA PRO A 196 0.32 2.33 -25.46
C PRO A 196 -0.56 2.68 -26.67
N ILE A 197 -1.62 3.48 -26.52
CA ILE A 197 -2.58 3.76 -27.60
C ILE A 197 -1.96 4.74 -28.61
N ARG A 198 -1.75 4.26 -29.83
CA ARG A 198 -1.28 5.13 -30.93
C ARG A 198 -2.38 6.09 -31.38
N GLY A 199 -2.03 7.35 -31.57
CA GLY A 199 -2.97 8.40 -31.99
C GLY A 199 -3.82 8.98 -30.86
N ALA A 200 -3.56 8.58 -29.62
CA ALA A 200 -4.16 9.16 -28.43
C ALA A 200 -3.10 9.80 -27.52
N GLU A 201 -3.55 10.65 -26.61
CA GLU A 201 -2.73 11.33 -25.61
C GLU A 201 -3.42 11.26 -24.24
N LEU A 202 -2.63 11.07 -23.17
CA LEU A 202 -3.10 11.26 -21.81
C LEU A 202 -3.29 12.76 -21.55
N LEU A 203 -4.53 13.20 -21.38
CA LEU A 203 -4.81 14.57 -20.95
C LEU A 203 -4.30 14.82 -19.52
N GLY A 204 -4.51 13.84 -18.64
CA GLY A 204 -4.07 13.86 -17.25
C GLY A 204 -4.81 12.82 -16.41
N THR A 205 -4.35 12.61 -15.18
CA THR A 205 -5.03 11.79 -14.19
C THR A 205 -6.17 12.56 -13.53
N PHE A 206 -7.14 11.85 -12.96
CA PHE A 206 -8.18 12.49 -12.14
C PHE A 206 -7.55 13.23 -10.94
N PRO A 207 -8.15 14.34 -10.47
CA PRO A 207 -7.79 15.01 -9.22
C PRO A 207 -7.77 14.05 -8.02
N ALA A 208 -6.90 14.31 -7.04
CA ALA A 208 -6.62 13.35 -5.94
C ALA A 208 -7.87 12.90 -5.15
N ASP A 209 -8.83 13.79 -4.94
CA ASP A 209 -10.10 13.56 -4.22
C ASP A 209 -11.20 12.89 -5.06
N THR A 210 -10.99 12.80 -6.38
CA THR A 210 -11.84 12.06 -7.33
C THR A 210 -11.15 10.85 -7.94
N GLN A 211 -9.86 10.66 -7.64
CA GLN A 211 -9.04 9.59 -8.17
C GLN A 211 -9.48 8.22 -7.65
N SER A 212 -9.37 7.23 -8.52
CA SER A 212 -9.52 5.82 -8.19
C SER A 212 -8.35 5.05 -8.77
N TYR A 213 -7.85 4.08 -8.02
CA TYR A 213 -6.70 3.30 -8.44
C TYR A 213 -7.09 1.86 -8.71
N ILE A 214 -6.69 1.34 -9.86
CA ILE A 214 -6.81 -0.07 -10.19
C ILE A 214 -5.55 -0.76 -9.67
N VAL A 215 -5.71 -1.60 -8.66
CA VAL A 215 -4.60 -2.35 -8.02
C VAL A 215 -4.46 -3.71 -8.68
N MET A 216 -3.22 -4.13 -8.94
CA MET A 216 -2.88 -5.42 -9.52
C MET A 216 -2.21 -6.31 -8.46
N VAL A 217 -2.80 -7.47 -8.21
CA VAL A 217 -2.36 -8.43 -7.19
C VAL A 217 -2.07 -9.77 -7.85
N ALA A 218 -0.86 -10.27 -7.60
CA ALA A 218 -0.43 -11.61 -7.94
C ALA A 218 -0.87 -12.62 -6.85
N ALA A 219 -1.31 -13.80 -7.27
CA ALA A 219 -1.41 -14.98 -6.41
C ALA A 219 -1.23 -16.27 -7.22
N ILE A 220 -0.72 -17.31 -6.57
CA ILE A 220 -0.35 -18.60 -7.17
C ILE A 220 -1.53 -19.58 -7.02
N ASP A 221 -1.82 -20.39 -8.05
CA ASP A 221 -2.81 -21.47 -7.96
C ASP A 221 -2.47 -22.38 -6.77
N ALA A 222 -3.45 -22.68 -5.90
CA ALA A 222 -3.24 -23.59 -4.76
C ALA A 222 -2.78 -24.99 -5.20
N ARG A 223 -3.01 -25.34 -6.47
CA ARG A 223 -2.62 -26.61 -7.11
C ARG A 223 -1.38 -26.48 -8.01
N ALA A 224 -0.75 -25.30 -8.07
CA ALA A 224 0.35 -25.02 -8.99
C ALA A 224 1.51 -26.02 -8.82
N LYS A 225 1.81 -26.78 -9.87
CA LYS A 225 2.99 -27.65 -9.90
C LYS A 225 4.27 -26.83 -10.02
N ALA A 226 4.21 -25.66 -10.67
CA ALA A 226 5.32 -24.74 -10.81
C ALA A 226 5.30 -23.63 -9.73
N SER A 227 4.91 -23.95 -8.49
CA SER A 227 4.78 -22.95 -7.42
C SER A 227 6.08 -22.25 -7.03
N SER A 228 7.25 -22.86 -7.27
CA SER A 228 8.56 -22.20 -7.10
C SER A 228 8.80 -21.18 -8.21
N ALA A 229 8.68 -21.60 -9.47
CA ALA A 229 8.87 -20.73 -10.64
C ALA A 229 7.88 -19.54 -10.64
N ALA A 230 6.64 -19.75 -10.22
CA ALA A 230 5.67 -18.66 -10.07
C ALA A 230 6.06 -17.68 -8.95
N ARG A 231 6.65 -18.15 -7.84
CA ARG A 231 7.22 -17.26 -6.80
C ARG A 231 8.43 -16.49 -7.33
N ASP A 232 9.29 -17.13 -8.12
CA ASP A 232 10.44 -16.48 -8.75
C ASP A 232 9.99 -15.37 -9.71
N LEU A 233 8.92 -15.60 -10.47
CA LEU A 233 8.33 -14.59 -11.33
C LEU A 233 7.74 -13.41 -10.52
N ILE A 234 7.03 -13.67 -9.41
CA ILE A 234 6.56 -12.60 -8.51
C ILE A 234 7.74 -11.80 -7.95
N ALA A 235 8.80 -12.47 -7.51
CA ALA A 235 10.00 -11.83 -7.00
C ALA A 235 10.66 -10.96 -8.07
N PHE A 236 10.73 -11.44 -9.32
CA PHE A 236 11.24 -10.67 -10.45
C PHE A 236 10.39 -9.44 -10.76
N LEU A 237 9.06 -9.57 -10.76
CA LEU A 237 8.12 -8.47 -11.02
C LEU A 237 8.13 -7.39 -9.91
N THR A 238 8.64 -7.71 -8.73
CA THR A 238 8.73 -6.79 -7.58
C THR A 238 10.16 -6.32 -7.28
N ALA A 239 11.15 -6.83 -8.03
CA ALA A 239 12.55 -6.48 -7.84
C ALA A 239 12.86 -5.04 -8.28
N PRO A 240 13.93 -4.41 -7.73
CA PRO A 240 14.30 -3.03 -8.04
C PRO A 240 14.46 -2.71 -9.53
N ASN A 241 14.90 -3.67 -10.35
CA ASN A 241 15.06 -3.54 -11.79
C ASN A 241 13.73 -3.51 -12.56
N ALA A 242 12.65 -4.08 -12.00
CA ALA A 242 11.31 -4.03 -12.58
C ALA A 242 10.62 -2.67 -12.37
N LEU A 243 10.96 -1.95 -11.30
CA LEU A 243 10.27 -0.72 -10.90
C LEU A 243 10.32 0.38 -11.96
N PRO A 244 11.45 0.67 -12.64
CA PRO A 244 11.48 1.64 -13.73
C PRO A 244 10.57 1.28 -14.89
N VAL A 245 10.47 -0.01 -15.25
CA VAL A 245 9.58 -0.48 -16.31
C VAL A 245 8.12 -0.25 -15.91
N ILE A 246 7.74 -0.63 -14.68
CA ILE A 246 6.38 -0.41 -14.16
C ILE A 246 6.02 1.10 -14.17
N ARG A 247 6.95 1.98 -13.78
CA ARG A 247 6.73 3.44 -13.84
C ARG A 247 6.60 3.96 -15.26
N ALA A 248 7.43 3.48 -16.18
CA ALA A 248 7.36 3.85 -17.59
C ALA A 248 6.03 3.45 -18.24
N LYS A 249 5.37 2.41 -17.72
CA LYS A 249 4.00 2.01 -18.10
C LYS A 249 2.91 2.76 -17.33
N GLY A 250 3.21 3.87 -16.65
CA GLY A 250 2.20 4.70 -15.99
C GLY A 250 1.55 4.06 -14.76
N MET A 251 2.30 3.20 -14.07
CA MET A 251 1.87 2.57 -12.82
C MET A 251 2.77 2.98 -11.65
N GLU A 252 2.21 2.83 -10.45
CA GLU A 252 2.91 2.96 -9.19
C GLU A 252 3.21 1.56 -8.64
N PRO A 253 4.49 1.09 -8.65
CA PRO A 253 4.89 -0.19 -8.07
C PRO A 253 4.59 -0.27 -6.57
N ALA A 254 4.28 -1.45 -6.06
CA ALA A 254 4.07 -1.67 -4.62
C ALA A 254 5.34 -1.42 -3.78
N ALA A 255 6.53 -1.70 -4.34
CA ALA A 255 7.82 -1.43 -3.70
C ALA A 255 8.14 0.07 -3.54
N SER A 256 7.36 0.96 -4.16
CA SER A 256 7.40 2.40 -3.83
C SER A 256 6.92 2.69 -2.40
N GLY A 257 6.29 1.70 -1.75
CA GLY A 257 5.22 1.96 -0.80
C GLY A 257 4.08 2.64 -1.55
N PHE A 258 2.84 2.15 -1.44
CA PHE A 258 1.74 3.11 -1.49
C PHE A 258 2.10 4.15 -0.45
N SER A 259 2.43 5.40 -0.82
CA SER A 259 3.13 6.34 0.05
C SER A 259 2.50 6.34 1.45
N ARG A 260 3.08 5.56 2.35
CA ARG A 260 2.71 5.58 3.77
C ARG A 260 3.57 6.69 4.29
N GLU A 261 2.98 7.87 4.40
CA GLU A 261 3.64 8.95 5.11
C GLU A 261 4.04 8.42 6.49
N SER A 262 5.28 8.69 6.89
CA SER A 262 5.71 8.33 8.24
C SER A 262 4.92 9.16 9.23
N VAL A 263 4.45 8.52 10.29
CA VAL A 263 3.84 9.25 11.40
C VAL A 263 4.98 9.99 12.10
N LYS A 264 4.90 11.32 12.15
CA LYS A 264 5.92 12.18 12.77
C LYS A 264 5.26 13.06 13.82
N GLY A 265 5.95 13.22 14.96
CA GLY A 265 5.58 14.23 15.95
C GLY A 265 5.87 15.64 15.44
N GLY A 266 5.18 16.63 16.00
CA GLY A 266 5.43 18.04 15.74
C GLY A 266 6.79 18.50 16.29
N ALA A 267 7.37 19.54 15.69
CA ALA A 267 8.67 20.08 16.11
C ALA A 267 8.67 20.67 17.53
N ASN A 268 7.50 21.11 18.02
CA ASN A 268 7.28 21.59 19.37
C ASN A 268 6.06 20.90 19.99
N PRO A 269 6.21 19.70 20.58
CA PRO A 269 5.09 18.91 21.05
C PRO A 269 4.34 19.58 22.22
N GLU A 270 5.02 20.35 23.07
CA GLU A 270 4.42 20.99 24.25
C GLU A 270 3.40 22.07 23.87
N ALA A 271 3.57 22.74 22.72
CA ALA A 271 2.62 23.74 22.23
C ALA A 271 1.21 23.14 21.97
N LEU A 272 1.13 21.84 21.71
CA LEU A 272 -0.12 21.13 21.46
C LEU A 272 -0.98 20.98 22.72
N PHE A 273 -0.39 21.10 23.91
CA PHE A 273 -1.08 20.95 25.20
C PHE A 273 -1.71 22.25 25.71
N THR A 274 -1.96 23.21 24.82
CA THR A 274 -2.63 24.47 25.17
C THR A 274 -4.04 24.54 24.59
N ASP A 275 -4.92 25.29 25.25
CA ASP A 275 -6.26 25.57 24.76
C ASP A 275 -6.71 26.98 25.17
N LYS A 276 -7.61 27.58 24.38
CA LYS A 276 -8.22 28.88 24.73
C LYS A 276 -9.29 28.72 25.81
N ASN A 277 -9.95 27.56 25.86
CA ASN A 277 -10.90 27.25 26.92
C ASN A 277 -10.13 26.89 28.20
N ALA A 278 -10.38 27.63 29.29
CA ALA A 278 -9.66 27.43 30.55
C ALA A 278 -9.75 26.00 31.10
N LYS A 279 -10.93 25.37 31.03
CA LYS A 279 -11.13 24.00 31.52
C LYS A 279 -10.36 22.98 30.67
N LEU A 280 -10.47 23.08 29.34
CA LEU A 280 -9.73 22.21 28.43
C LEU A 280 -8.22 22.41 28.57
N ASN A 281 -7.78 23.66 28.77
CA ASN A 281 -6.39 24.00 28.99
C ASN A 281 -5.87 23.38 30.29
N THR A 282 -6.59 23.48 31.41
CA THR A 282 -6.22 22.82 32.67
C THR A 282 -6.02 21.32 32.47
N ASN A 283 -6.94 20.64 31.78
CA ASN A 283 -6.83 19.21 31.53
C ASN A 283 -5.64 18.87 30.60
N LYS A 284 -5.43 19.64 29.54
CA LYS A 284 -4.26 19.45 28.65
C LYS A 284 -2.94 19.71 29.39
N GLN A 285 -2.87 20.70 30.27
CA GLN A 285 -1.67 20.95 31.07
C GLN A 285 -1.40 19.79 32.05
N ALA A 286 -2.44 19.26 32.71
CA ALA A 286 -2.29 18.07 33.53
C ALA A 286 -1.81 16.85 32.70
N ALA A 287 -2.35 16.65 31.49
CA ALA A 287 -1.86 15.63 30.57
C ALA A 287 -0.39 15.83 30.17
N LEU A 288 0.05 17.09 29.95
CA LEU A 288 1.46 17.40 29.68
C LEU A 288 2.37 16.99 30.83
N HIS A 289 1.98 17.28 32.07
CA HIS A 289 2.74 16.86 33.25
C HIS A 289 2.78 15.33 33.41
N ILE A 290 1.67 14.62 33.14
CA ILE A 290 1.67 13.15 33.10
C ILE A 290 2.66 12.62 32.06
N MET A 291 2.63 13.18 30.84
CA MET A 291 3.53 12.79 29.75
C MET A 291 5.01 13.06 30.09
N LYS A 292 5.31 14.22 30.68
CA LYS A 292 6.69 14.69 30.90
C LYS A 292 7.29 14.14 32.19
N GLU A 293 6.61 14.29 33.31
CA GLU A 293 7.14 13.98 34.65
C GLU A 293 6.96 12.50 34.96
N LEU A 294 5.77 11.94 34.73
CA LEU A 294 5.48 10.55 35.08
C LEU A 294 5.99 9.59 34.01
N LEU A 295 5.54 9.71 32.77
CA LEU A 295 5.84 8.73 31.72
C LEU A 295 7.29 8.83 31.20
N GLN A 296 7.75 10.04 30.86
CA GLN A 296 9.10 10.23 30.30
C GLN A 296 10.19 10.24 31.38
N CYS A 297 9.95 10.93 32.50
CA CYS A 297 10.95 11.09 33.55
C CYS A 297 10.88 10.08 34.69
N ASN A 298 9.80 9.30 34.76
CA ASN A 298 9.58 8.29 35.78
C ASN A 298 9.45 8.83 37.22
N HIS A 299 8.99 10.07 37.41
CA HIS A 299 8.76 10.70 38.73
C HIS A 299 7.42 10.28 39.33
N TRP A 300 7.17 8.96 39.40
CA TRP A 300 5.90 8.39 39.89
C TRP A 300 5.62 8.62 41.38
N ASP A 301 6.61 9.08 42.14
CA ASP A 301 6.42 9.59 43.49
C ASP A 301 5.59 10.87 43.55
N GLU A 302 5.44 11.58 42.42
CA GLU A 302 4.61 12.78 42.30
C GLU A 302 3.24 12.49 41.65
N ALA A 303 2.89 11.21 41.48
CA ALA A 303 1.67 10.81 40.80
C ALA A 303 0.40 11.37 41.45
N ASP A 304 0.42 11.67 42.76
CA ASP A 304 -0.73 12.23 43.46
C ASP A 304 -1.09 13.65 43.03
N LYS A 305 -0.15 14.39 42.44
CA LYS A 305 -0.40 15.72 41.85
C LYS A 305 -1.31 15.62 40.63
N TRP A 306 -1.16 14.55 39.84
CA TRP A 306 -1.75 14.45 38.51
C TRP A 306 -2.81 13.35 38.36
N LEU A 307 -2.84 12.37 39.26
CA LEU A 307 -3.77 11.23 39.24
C LEU A 307 -4.64 11.22 40.50
N THR A 308 -5.92 10.91 40.32
CA THR A 308 -6.81 10.62 41.46
C THR A 308 -6.40 9.31 42.13
N ALA A 309 -6.80 9.08 43.38
CA ALA A 309 -6.54 7.80 44.05
C ALA A 309 -7.27 6.62 43.36
N ARG A 310 -8.47 6.88 42.82
CA ARG A 310 -9.34 5.90 42.16
C ARG A 310 -8.79 5.38 40.83
N TYR A 311 -8.04 6.21 40.11
CA TYR A 311 -7.45 5.98 38.77
C TYR A 311 -7.81 4.65 38.10
N ILE A 312 -8.84 4.65 37.26
CA ILE A 312 -9.29 3.47 36.52
C ILE A 312 -8.36 3.24 35.32
N GLN A 313 -7.93 2.00 35.14
CA GLN A 313 -6.98 1.60 34.11
C GLN A 313 -7.59 0.55 33.18
N HIS A 314 -7.57 0.84 31.88
CA HIS A 314 -8.02 -0.09 30.83
C HIS A 314 -6.88 -0.82 30.12
N ASN A 315 -5.61 -0.45 30.38
CA ASN A 315 -4.46 -1.24 29.93
C ASN A 315 -4.53 -2.65 30.56
N PRO A 316 -4.57 -3.73 29.75
CA PRO A 316 -4.76 -5.09 30.26
C PRO A 316 -3.59 -5.63 31.09
N ASN A 317 -2.48 -4.91 31.16
CA ASN A 317 -1.26 -5.28 31.87
C ASN A 317 -1.10 -4.56 33.22
N VAL A 318 -1.97 -3.61 33.56
CA VAL A 318 -1.85 -2.77 34.76
C VAL A 318 -3.19 -2.72 35.50
N ALA A 319 -3.19 -3.05 36.79
CA ALA A 319 -4.41 -2.96 37.61
C ALA A 319 -4.84 -1.51 37.85
N SER A 320 -6.14 -1.30 38.07
CA SER A 320 -6.69 0.00 38.47
C SER A 320 -6.23 0.41 39.88
N GLY A 321 -6.26 1.72 40.14
CA GLY A 321 -5.80 2.39 41.36
C GLY A 321 -4.43 3.04 41.18
N ARG A 322 -4.26 4.26 41.69
CA ARG A 322 -2.99 5.01 41.54
C ARG A 322 -1.79 4.23 42.06
N ASP A 323 -1.92 3.59 43.21
CA ASP A 323 -0.83 2.82 43.82
C ASP A 323 -0.40 1.62 42.94
N ALA A 324 -1.34 1.01 42.23
CA ALA A 324 -1.04 -0.07 41.29
C ALA A 324 -0.24 0.43 40.07
N VAL A 325 -0.61 1.60 39.54
CA VAL A 325 0.11 2.25 38.44
C VAL A 325 1.51 2.68 38.88
N VAL A 326 1.65 3.31 40.05
CA VAL A 326 2.94 3.70 40.63
C VAL A 326 3.84 2.48 40.82
N LYS A 327 3.30 1.37 41.33
CA LYS A 327 4.05 0.12 41.49
C LYS A 327 4.53 -0.45 40.14
N PHE A 328 3.70 -0.37 39.10
CA PHE A 328 4.02 -0.91 37.79
C PHE A 328 5.17 -0.14 37.11
N PHE A 329 5.10 1.20 37.10
CA PHE A 329 6.08 2.03 36.40
C PHE A 329 7.26 2.49 37.26
N GLY A 330 7.09 2.62 38.58
CA GLY A 330 8.08 3.18 39.51
C GLY A 330 9.35 2.34 39.72
N SER A 331 9.44 1.15 39.11
CA SER A 331 10.64 0.30 39.18
C SER A 331 11.80 0.78 38.30
N ARG A 332 11.55 1.68 37.35
CA ARG A 332 12.57 2.21 36.44
C ARG A 332 13.36 3.37 37.08
N PRO A 333 14.62 3.61 36.67
CA PRO A 333 15.37 4.78 37.13
C PRO A 333 14.68 6.09 36.73
N LYS A 334 14.73 7.09 37.62
CA LYS A 334 14.27 8.45 37.32
C LYS A 334 15.27 9.17 36.43
N THR A 335 14.76 10.00 35.53
CA THR A 335 15.58 10.95 34.77
C THR A 335 15.77 12.22 35.60
N PRO A 336 17.00 12.76 35.74
CA PRO A 336 17.26 13.94 36.58
C PRO A 336 16.75 15.26 35.97
N THR A 337 16.57 15.36 34.66
CA THR A 337 16.06 16.57 33.99
C THR A 337 14.77 16.29 33.21
N CYS A 338 13.78 17.14 33.42
CA CYS A 338 12.43 17.02 32.83
C CYS A 338 11.99 18.32 32.16
N ASP A 339 12.93 19.12 31.67
CA ASP A 339 12.64 20.47 31.22
C ASP A 339 11.79 20.45 29.94
N LYS A 340 12.04 19.49 29.03
CA LYS A 340 11.37 19.38 27.73
C LYS A 340 10.82 17.98 27.46
N LEU A 341 9.61 17.92 26.91
CA LEU A 341 9.02 16.71 26.36
C LEU A 341 9.73 16.32 25.04
N THR A 342 10.30 15.12 24.99
CA THR A 342 10.97 14.55 23.80
C THR A 342 10.09 13.52 23.08
N THR A 343 9.01 13.09 23.71
CA THR A 343 8.01 12.21 23.09
C THR A 343 7.48 12.84 21.79
N PRO A 344 7.48 12.12 20.66
CA PRO A 344 7.05 12.65 19.37
C PRO A 344 5.53 12.73 19.27
N VAL A 345 4.95 13.73 19.93
CA VAL A 345 3.49 13.97 19.94
C VAL A 345 3.04 14.49 18.58
N VAL A 346 2.05 13.81 18.00
CA VAL A 346 1.42 14.14 16.72
C VAL A 346 0.27 15.13 16.91
N ALA A 347 -0.58 14.89 17.91
CA ALA A 347 -1.74 15.71 18.21
C ALA A 347 -2.15 15.57 19.68
N VAL A 348 -2.79 16.61 20.21
CA VAL A 348 -3.47 16.57 21.52
C VAL A 348 -4.87 17.12 21.34
N LEU A 349 -5.87 16.26 21.56
CA LEU A 349 -7.29 16.58 21.41
C LEU A 349 -7.91 16.64 22.81
N ALA A 350 -8.81 17.60 23.04
CA ALA A 350 -9.58 17.66 24.29
C ALA A 350 -11.04 17.92 23.97
N ASP A 351 -11.93 17.16 24.62
CA ASP A 351 -13.37 17.31 24.51
C ASP A 351 -14.02 16.98 25.87
N GLY A 352 -14.77 17.94 26.41
CA GLY A 352 -15.32 17.84 27.76
C GLY A 352 -14.25 17.62 28.84
N ASP A 353 -14.27 16.44 29.44
CA ASP A 353 -13.31 15.97 30.44
C ASP A 353 -12.24 15.01 29.89
N LEU A 354 -12.26 14.72 28.59
CA LEU A 354 -11.30 13.84 27.93
C LEU A 354 -10.14 14.62 27.33
N VAL A 355 -8.94 14.06 27.44
CA VAL A 355 -7.76 14.48 26.67
C VAL A 355 -7.10 13.26 26.05
N THR A 356 -6.87 13.30 24.75
CA THR A 356 -6.19 12.27 23.98
C THR A 356 -4.87 12.81 23.44
N VAL A 357 -3.78 12.14 23.77
CA VAL A 357 -2.44 12.41 23.25
C VAL A 357 -2.10 11.34 22.21
N VAL A 358 -1.90 11.77 20.96
CA VAL A 358 -1.51 10.89 19.85
C VAL A 358 -0.01 10.99 19.65
N ILE A 359 0.67 9.85 19.60
CA ILE A 359 2.14 9.76 19.62
C ILE A 359 2.61 8.95 18.42
N ALA A 360 3.68 9.37 17.77
CA ALA A 360 4.38 8.56 16.79
C ALA A 360 5.22 7.50 17.50
N ARG A 361 5.04 6.22 17.18
CA ARG A 361 5.91 5.14 17.66
C ARG A 361 6.56 4.43 16.50
N GLU A 362 7.80 4.04 16.70
CA GLU A 362 8.51 3.13 15.82
C GLU A 362 8.26 1.69 16.26
N TYR A 363 7.96 0.83 15.30
CA TYR A 363 7.72 -0.59 15.47
C TYR A 363 8.67 -1.37 14.56
N LYS A 364 9.08 -2.56 15.00
CA LYS A 364 9.80 -3.50 14.13
C LYS A 364 8.83 -4.15 13.15
N ASP A 365 9.24 -4.31 11.90
CA ASP A 365 8.46 -5.08 10.94
C ASP A 365 8.50 -6.57 11.31
N SER A 366 7.33 -7.15 11.57
CA SER A 366 7.19 -8.56 11.92
C SER A 366 7.68 -9.52 10.83
N LYS A 367 7.70 -9.08 9.57
CA LYS A 367 8.14 -9.88 8.41
C LYS A 367 9.63 -9.71 8.12
N ASP A 368 10.20 -8.59 8.53
CA ASP A 368 11.61 -8.28 8.37
C ASP A 368 12.12 -7.52 9.61
N PRO A 369 12.61 -8.22 10.64
CA PRO A 369 13.04 -7.61 11.90
C PRO A 369 14.21 -6.62 11.76
N SER A 370 14.88 -6.55 10.60
CA SER A 370 15.91 -5.56 10.31
C SER A 370 15.34 -4.19 9.92
N LYS A 371 14.03 -4.12 9.60
CA LYS A 371 13.33 -2.90 9.23
C LYS A 371 12.43 -2.40 10.35
N THR A 372 12.18 -1.10 10.33
CA THR A 372 11.21 -0.43 11.20
C THR A 372 10.17 0.30 10.37
N TYR A 373 9.01 0.54 10.97
CA TYR A 373 7.98 1.42 10.45
C TYR A 373 7.42 2.27 11.58
N THR A 374 6.82 3.41 11.24
CA THR A 374 6.14 4.25 12.21
C THR A 374 4.63 4.02 12.17
N SER A 375 3.99 4.03 13.33
CA SER A 375 2.54 4.02 13.48
C SER A 375 2.15 4.84 14.70
N THR A 376 0.85 5.04 14.92
CA THR A 376 0.35 5.80 16.06
C THR A 376 0.22 4.92 17.31
N TRP A 377 0.51 5.53 18.45
CA TRP A 377 0.01 5.13 19.77
C TRP A 377 -0.88 6.27 20.28
N PHE A 378 -1.79 5.97 21.20
CA PHE A 378 -2.51 7.02 21.91
C PHE A 378 -2.56 6.71 23.40
N ASP A 379 -2.57 7.75 24.21
CA ASP A 379 -2.94 7.69 25.62
C ASP A 379 -4.09 8.68 25.80
N MET A 380 -5.22 8.20 26.32
CA MET A 380 -6.40 9.00 26.56
C MET A 380 -6.75 8.96 28.03
N TRP A 381 -7.03 10.13 28.60
CA TRP A 381 -7.43 10.26 30.00
C TRP A 381 -8.77 10.98 30.11
N ARG A 382 -9.57 10.56 31.10
CA ARG A 382 -10.66 11.36 31.66
C ARG A 382 -10.16 12.10 32.88
N PHE A 383 -10.49 13.38 33.00
CA PHE A 383 -10.06 14.24 34.10
C PHE A 383 -11.21 14.60 35.04
N ALA A 384 -10.95 14.48 36.35
CA ALA A 384 -11.79 14.99 37.42
C ALA A 384 -10.96 15.98 38.26
N ASP A 385 -11.46 17.21 38.40
CA ASP A 385 -10.82 18.29 39.18
C ASP A 385 -9.34 18.52 38.84
N GLY A 386 -9.00 18.48 37.54
CA GLY A 386 -7.65 18.70 37.03
C GLY A 386 -6.70 17.51 37.19
N LYS A 387 -7.19 16.34 37.65
CA LYS A 387 -6.42 15.10 37.75
C LYS A 387 -7.00 14.01 36.86
N ALA A 388 -6.15 13.17 36.28
CA ALA A 388 -6.61 12.01 35.54
C ALA A 388 -7.27 11.00 36.49
N ASP A 389 -8.49 10.58 36.17
CA ASP A 389 -9.30 9.62 36.95
C ASP A 389 -9.49 8.29 36.24
N GLU A 390 -9.32 8.26 34.91
CA GLU A 390 -9.48 7.06 34.08
C GLU A 390 -8.59 7.15 32.84
N HIS A 391 -8.08 6.00 32.37
CA HIS A 391 -7.12 5.94 31.27
C HIS A 391 -7.34 4.77 30.31
N TRP A 392 -7.17 5.06 29.01
CA TRP A 392 -7.19 4.09 27.91
C TRP A 392 -5.96 4.23 27.03
N ASP A 393 -5.44 3.09 26.57
CA ASP A 393 -4.38 2.99 25.59
C ASP A 393 -4.64 1.78 24.66
N PRO A 394 -3.91 1.63 23.53
CA PRO A 394 -4.07 0.49 22.63
C PRO A 394 -3.27 -0.76 23.07
N ALA A 395 -2.83 -0.85 24.33
CA ALA A 395 -2.02 -1.99 24.76
C ALA A 395 -2.80 -3.30 24.68
N THR A 396 -2.11 -4.34 24.22
CA THR A 396 -2.59 -5.71 24.21
C THR A 396 -1.79 -6.55 25.21
N LYS A 397 -2.28 -7.74 25.54
CA LYS A 397 -1.48 -8.70 26.31
C LYS A 397 -0.33 -9.21 25.42
N PRO A 398 0.89 -9.34 25.98
CA PRO A 398 2.06 -9.82 25.23
C PRO A 398 1.89 -11.24 24.68
#